data_AF-A0A974USH4-F1
#
_entry.id   AF-A0A974USH4-F1
#
_cell.length_a   1.000
_cell.length_b   1.000
_cell.length_c   1.000
_cell.angle_alpha   90.00
_cell.angle_beta   90.00
_cell.angle_gamma   90.00
#
_symmetry.space_group_name_H-M   'P 1'
#
loop_
_entity.id
_entity.type
_entity.pdbx_description
1 polymer ?
#
loop_
_entity_poly.entity_id
_entity_poly.type
_entity_poly.pdbx_seq_one_letter_code
_entity_poly.pdbx_strand_id
1 'polypeptide(L)'
;MFEARRPLGEYGRADLPVRPALWHELNPDGTLTVHPPRHCPRRHPVPESGTFSWIVALRLHSLLCHRCRDDGHADHQWALIDPAYEQAEAGNATRAGLELVAVAPHEDAAPGRIELHLDGHTIGAATLVVCPQDRLGVLEHVQVDDGIRRRGYGRILALAAFSRLDWYTDRAYWVRGDRRVRALRAAQRGAGYAWTTTLIENTPEARGFAEWLPLPSVGEPRYCRHMLDAAAQFTS
;
A
#
# COMPACT_ATOMS: atom_id res chain seq x y z
N MET A 1 -13.48 -34.98 15.38
CA MET A 1 -13.63 -33.52 15.52
C MET A 1 -12.32 -32.90 15.01
N PHE A 2 -12.22 -32.73 13.69
CA PHE A 2 -11.07 -32.14 13.01
C PHE A 2 -11.52 -30.77 12.49
N GLU A 3 -10.83 -29.71 12.87
CA GLU A 3 -11.02 -28.36 12.30
C GLU A 3 -10.89 -28.43 10.78
N ALA A 4 -11.95 -28.03 10.09
CA ALA A 4 -11.91 -27.82 8.66
C ALA A 4 -10.97 -26.65 8.37
N ARG A 5 -9.74 -26.96 7.94
CA ARG A 5 -8.89 -26.01 7.21
C ARG A 5 -9.72 -25.47 6.04
N ARG A 6 -10.12 -24.19 6.11
CA ARG A 6 -10.75 -23.51 4.98
C ARG A 6 -9.85 -23.68 3.74
N PRO A 7 -10.40 -24.05 2.57
CA PRO A 7 -9.58 -24.24 1.38
C PRO A 7 -8.98 -22.89 0.97
N LEU A 8 -7.65 -22.86 0.79
CA LEU A 8 -6.87 -21.79 0.16
C LEU A 8 -7.17 -21.68 -1.35
N GLY A 9 -8.43 -21.85 -1.76
CA GLY A 9 -8.83 -22.29 -3.10
C GLY A 9 -9.88 -21.44 -3.81
N GLU A 10 -9.95 -20.13 -3.56
CA GLU A 10 -10.71 -19.19 -4.41
C GLU A 10 -9.80 -18.24 -5.22
N TYR A 11 -8.52 -18.60 -5.39
CA TYR A 11 -7.64 -17.95 -6.37
C TYR A 11 -7.84 -18.62 -7.73
N GLY A 12 -9.01 -18.40 -8.33
CA GLY A 12 -9.31 -18.82 -9.69
C GLY A 12 -8.61 -17.93 -10.72
N ARG A 13 -8.33 -18.50 -11.90
CA ARG A 13 -7.56 -17.98 -13.06
C ARG A 13 -7.81 -16.54 -13.56
N ALA A 14 -8.70 -15.74 -12.97
CA ALA A 14 -9.15 -14.45 -13.52
C ALA A 14 -8.57 -13.19 -12.84
N ASP A 15 -7.98 -13.31 -11.64
CA ASP A 15 -7.67 -12.15 -10.82
C ASP A 15 -6.23 -12.18 -10.32
N LEU A 16 -5.30 -11.65 -11.12
CA LEU A 16 -3.90 -11.55 -10.72
C LEU A 16 -3.78 -10.72 -9.43
N PRO A 17 -3.33 -11.30 -8.31
CA PRO A 17 -3.19 -10.56 -7.06
C PRO A 17 -2.02 -9.58 -7.15
N VAL A 18 -2.14 -8.48 -6.41
CA VAL A 18 -1.10 -7.46 -6.26
C VAL A 18 -0.57 -7.51 -4.83
N ARG A 19 0.75 -7.52 -4.70
CA ARG A 19 1.45 -7.60 -3.42
C ARG A 19 2.45 -6.45 -3.30
N PRO A 20 2.72 -5.99 -2.08
CA PRO A 20 3.77 -5.01 -1.89
C PRO A 20 5.13 -5.62 -2.26
N ALA A 21 5.92 -4.90 -3.06
CA ALA A 21 7.36 -5.10 -3.07
C ALA A 21 7.87 -4.72 -1.67
N LEU A 22 8.49 -5.68 -0.97
CA LEU A 22 8.57 -5.57 0.49
C LEU A 22 9.57 -4.52 0.97
N TRP A 23 10.52 -4.07 0.14
CA TRP A 23 11.52 -3.06 0.47
C TRP A 23 12.51 -2.85 -0.67
N HIS A 24 13.00 -1.61 -0.76
CA HIS A 24 14.20 -1.24 -1.49
C HIS A 24 15.36 -1.15 -0.50
N GLU A 25 16.50 -1.76 -0.84
CA GLU A 25 17.76 -1.48 -0.18
C GLU A 25 18.55 -0.50 -1.05
N LEU A 26 18.93 0.64 -0.45
CA LEU A 26 19.86 1.54 -1.09
C LEU A 26 21.27 1.00 -0.89
N ASN A 27 21.87 0.53 -1.98
CA ASN A 27 23.23 0.05 -1.99
C ASN A 27 24.20 1.23 -1.74
N PRO A 28 25.42 0.98 -1.24
CA PRO A 28 26.42 2.02 -0.99
C PRO A 28 26.80 2.85 -2.24
N ASP A 29 26.61 2.29 -3.44
CA ASP A 29 26.84 2.96 -4.73
C ASP A 29 25.66 3.85 -5.18
N GLY A 30 24.60 3.90 -4.37
CA GLY A 30 23.37 4.65 -4.63
C GLY A 30 22.44 3.99 -5.64
N THR A 31 22.63 2.70 -5.95
CA THR A 31 21.66 1.87 -6.68
C THR A 31 20.61 1.28 -5.72
N LEU A 32 19.49 0.83 -6.28
CA LEU A 32 18.39 0.25 -5.51
C LEU A 32 18.25 -1.24 -5.79
N THR A 33 18.37 -2.05 -4.75
CA THR A 33 18.02 -3.47 -4.80
C THR A 33 16.56 -3.61 -4.40
N VAL A 34 15.73 -4.11 -5.31
CA VAL A 34 14.35 -4.47 -5.02
C VAL A 34 14.34 -5.89 -4.47
N HIS A 35 13.89 -6.03 -3.23
CA HIS A 35 13.83 -7.34 -2.59
C HIS A 35 12.43 -7.95 -2.73
N PRO A 36 12.30 -9.15 -3.31
CA PRO A 36 11.01 -9.81 -3.44
C PRO A 36 10.44 -10.19 -2.06
N PRO A 37 9.12 -10.42 -1.97
CA PRO A 37 8.52 -10.94 -0.75
C PRO A 37 9.13 -12.28 -0.35
N ARG A 38 9.45 -12.47 0.94
CA ARG A 38 10.04 -13.74 1.45
C ARG A 38 9.19 -14.97 1.18
N HIS A 39 7.88 -14.79 1.02
CA HIS A 39 6.92 -15.86 0.79
C HIS A 39 5.94 -15.49 -0.32
N CYS A 40 5.56 -16.48 -1.13
CA CYS A 40 4.52 -16.33 -2.13
C CYS A 40 3.12 -16.31 -1.48
N PRO A 41 2.04 -16.01 -2.23
CA PRO A 41 0.67 -16.07 -1.71
C PRO A 41 0.26 -17.43 -1.11
N ARG A 42 0.89 -18.53 -1.56
CA ARG A 42 0.71 -19.89 -1.00
C ARG A 42 1.65 -20.20 0.16
N ARG A 43 2.42 -19.22 0.65
CA ARG A 43 3.41 -19.35 1.73
C ARG A 43 4.62 -20.23 1.42
N HIS A 44 4.89 -20.54 0.14
CA HIS A 44 6.19 -21.10 -0.23
C HIS A 44 7.28 -20.04 -0.05
N PRO A 45 8.46 -20.40 0.46
CA PRO A 45 9.59 -19.48 0.46
C PRO A 45 9.90 -19.07 -0.98
N VAL A 46 10.11 -17.78 -1.19
CA VAL A 46 10.61 -17.24 -2.45
C VAL A 46 12.12 -17.07 -2.26
N PRO A 47 12.95 -17.97 -2.79
CA PRO A 47 14.40 -17.72 -2.79
C PRO A 47 14.70 -16.46 -3.59
N GLU A 48 15.91 -15.91 -3.47
CA GLU A 48 16.36 -14.70 -4.18
C GLU A 48 16.10 -14.75 -5.69
N SER A 49 16.00 -15.95 -6.27
CA SER A 49 15.56 -16.20 -7.64
C SER A 49 14.07 -16.61 -7.70
N GLY A 50 13.19 -15.68 -8.07
CA GLY A 50 11.87 -15.97 -8.65
C GLY A 50 11.91 -15.87 -10.17
N THR A 51 10.87 -16.34 -10.87
CA THR A 51 10.70 -15.94 -12.28
C THR A 51 10.03 -14.59 -12.31
N PHE A 52 10.72 -13.60 -12.90
CA PHE A 52 10.20 -12.24 -13.09
C PHE A 52 9.61 -12.09 -14.49
N SER A 53 8.45 -11.47 -14.59
CA SER A 53 7.84 -11.08 -15.86
C SER A 53 7.21 -9.70 -15.76
N TRP A 54 6.87 -9.11 -16.89
CA TRP A 54 6.17 -7.84 -16.98
C TRP A 54 4.71 -8.06 -17.35
N ILE A 55 3.79 -7.46 -16.59
CA ILE A 55 2.36 -7.52 -16.87
C ILE A 55 1.95 -6.22 -17.51
N VAL A 56 1.82 -6.23 -18.83
CA VAL A 56 1.52 -5.05 -19.64
C VAL A 56 0.27 -4.31 -19.16
N ALA A 57 -0.80 -5.05 -18.87
CA ALA A 57 -2.08 -4.48 -18.43
C ALA A 57 -1.99 -3.73 -17.10
N LEU A 58 -1.10 -4.14 -16.19
CA LEU A 58 -0.91 -3.45 -14.90
C LEU A 58 0.29 -2.51 -14.93
N ARG A 59 1.17 -2.62 -15.94
CA ARG A 59 2.48 -1.98 -15.99
C ARG A 59 3.30 -2.24 -14.72
N LEU A 60 3.26 -3.47 -14.24
CA LEU A 60 3.99 -3.90 -13.06
C LEU A 60 4.86 -5.12 -13.36
N HIS A 61 5.95 -5.22 -12.59
CA HIS A 61 6.67 -6.47 -12.49
C HIS A 61 5.82 -7.50 -11.75
N SER A 62 6.07 -8.75 -12.05
CA SER A 62 5.37 -9.87 -11.48
C SER A 62 6.32 -10.98 -11.12
N LEU A 63 5.92 -11.79 -10.15
CA LEU A 63 6.73 -12.88 -9.63
C LEU A 63 5.95 -14.18 -9.62
N LEU A 64 6.63 -15.26 -9.98
CA LEU A 64 6.18 -16.64 -9.79
C LEU A 64 7.30 -17.39 -9.05
N CYS A 65 6.99 -17.97 -7.89
CA CYS A 65 7.99 -18.75 -7.15
C CYS A 65 8.25 -20.09 -7.85
N HIS A 66 9.48 -20.60 -7.74
CA HIS A 66 9.87 -21.86 -8.38
C HIS A 66 8.96 -23.01 -7.99
N ARG A 67 8.60 -23.13 -6.71
CA ARG A 67 7.70 -24.19 -6.25
C ARG A 67 6.34 -24.15 -6.96
N CYS A 68 5.71 -22.98 -7.06
CA CYS A 68 4.44 -22.85 -7.78
C CYS A 68 4.59 -23.16 -9.27
N ARG A 69 5.71 -22.77 -9.88
CA ARG A 69 5.97 -23.11 -11.28
C ARG A 69 6.09 -24.62 -11.48
N ASP A 70 6.87 -25.28 -10.64
CA ASP A 70 7.16 -26.71 -10.75
C ASP A 70 5.91 -27.56 -10.46
N ASP A 71 5.05 -27.09 -9.55
CA ASP A 71 3.75 -27.69 -9.25
C ASP A 71 2.68 -27.39 -10.34
N GLY A 72 3.04 -26.69 -11.43
CA GLY A 72 2.12 -26.37 -12.55
C GLY A 72 1.11 -25.25 -12.25
N HIS A 73 1.34 -24.48 -11.19
CA HIS A 73 0.50 -23.40 -10.70
C HIS A 73 0.92 -22.03 -11.30
N ALA A 74 1.05 -21.94 -12.62
CA ALA A 74 1.44 -20.70 -13.31
C ALA A 74 0.41 -19.57 -13.14
N ASP A 75 -0.85 -19.92 -12.86
CA ASP A 75 -1.94 -19.02 -12.46
C ASP A 75 -1.73 -18.37 -11.09
N HIS A 76 -0.68 -18.74 -10.36
CA HIS A 76 -0.32 -18.17 -9.07
C HIS A 76 0.81 -17.14 -9.17
N GLN A 77 0.98 -16.54 -10.34
CA GLN A 77 1.76 -15.32 -10.54
C GLN A 77 1.08 -14.15 -9.80
N TRP A 78 1.86 -13.20 -9.31
CA TRP A 78 1.32 -11.96 -8.71
C TRP A 78 2.11 -10.75 -9.16
N ALA A 79 1.45 -9.59 -9.25
CA ALA A 79 2.12 -8.33 -9.50
C ALA A 79 2.73 -7.77 -8.20
N LEU A 80 3.83 -7.06 -8.37
CA LEU A 80 4.53 -6.34 -7.32
C LEU A 80 4.33 -4.85 -7.56
N ILE A 81 3.88 -4.14 -6.52
CA ILE A 81 3.86 -2.68 -6.48
C ILE A 81 4.58 -2.23 -5.21
N ASP A 82 5.46 -1.25 -5.26
CA ASP A 82 6.03 -0.64 -4.05
C ASP A 82 5.13 0.52 -3.60
N PRO A 83 4.40 0.39 -2.47
CA PRO A 83 3.46 1.40 -2.04
C PRO A 83 4.11 2.72 -1.64
N ALA A 84 5.42 2.77 -1.37
CA ALA A 84 6.14 3.99 -1.01
C ALA A 84 6.75 4.68 -2.25
N TYR A 85 7.29 3.90 -3.17
CA TYR A 85 8.03 4.42 -4.33
C TYR A 85 7.13 4.74 -5.53
N GLU A 86 6.07 3.97 -5.74
CA GLU A 86 5.22 4.05 -6.95
C GLU A 86 3.98 4.94 -6.76
N GLN A 87 4.03 5.87 -5.79
CA GLN A 87 3.03 6.92 -5.66
C GLN A 87 3.33 8.08 -6.62
N ALA A 88 2.41 8.35 -7.54
CA ALA A 88 2.37 9.56 -8.35
C ALA A 88 1.53 10.63 -7.63
N GLU A 89 1.76 11.91 -7.91
CA GLU A 89 0.82 12.96 -7.52
C GLU A 89 -0.36 13.02 -8.48
N ALA A 90 -1.51 13.56 -8.04
CA ALA A 90 -2.70 13.69 -8.87
C ALA A 90 -2.46 14.38 -10.23
N GLY A 91 -1.54 15.37 -10.28
CA GLY A 91 -1.15 16.04 -11.53
C GLY A 91 -0.18 15.26 -12.42
N ASN A 92 0.44 14.20 -11.90
CA ASN A 92 1.54 13.46 -12.53
C ASN A 92 1.18 12.00 -12.86
N ALA A 93 -0.06 11.57 -12.60
CA ALA A 93 -0.52 10.22 -12.93
C ALA A 93 -0.49 10.00 -14.46
N THR A 94 0.06 8.88 -14.90
CA THR A 94 0.17 8.56 -16.33
C THR A 94 -1.16 8.11 -16.93
N ARG A 95 -2.11 7.71 -16.07
CA ARG A 95 -3.43 7.17 -16.41
C ARG A 95 -3.34 5.85 -17.18
N ALA A 96 -2.28 5.08 -16.95
CA ALA A 96 -2.03 3.81 -17.63
C ALA A 96 -1.53 2.76 -16.66
N GLY A 97 -2.09 1.55 -16.73
CA GLY A 97 -1.79 0.47 -15.79
C GLY A 97 -2.31 0.77 -14.39
N LEU A 98 -1.73 0.09 -13.40
CA LEU A 98 -2.07 0.28 -11.99
C LEU A 98 -1.18 1.35 -11.37
N GLU A 99 -1.79 2.40 -10.81
CA GLU A 99 -1.07 3.53 -10.25
C GLU A 99 -1.60 3.89 -8.85
N LEU A 100 -0.71 4.26 -7.95
CA LEU A 100 -1.08 4.90 -6.69
C LEU A 100 -1.00 6.41 -6.89
N VAL A 101 -2.08 7.11 -6.62
CA VAL A 101 -2.18 8.55 -6.84
C VAL A 101 -2.41 9.26 -5.52
N ALA A 102 -1.47 10.11 -5.17
CA ALA A 102 -1.51 10.89 -3.98
C ALA A 102 -2.22 12.22 -4.17
N VAL A 103 -3.29 12.40 -3.41
CA VAL A 103 -4.03 13.66 -3.28
C VAL A 103 -3.66 14.28 -1.94
N ALA A 104 -2.95 15.40 -1.99
CA ALA A 104 -2.61 16.16 -0.79
C ALA A 104 -3.86 16.83 -0.20
N PRO A 105 -3.99 16.91 1.14
CA PRO A 105 -4.94 17.77 1.80
C PRO A 105 -4.65 19.23 1.49
N HIS A 106 -5.67 20.07 1.64
CA HIS A 106 -5.56 21.50 1.40
C HIS A 106 -4.70 22.22 2.47
N GLU A 107 -4.61 21.67 3.67
CA GLU A 107 -3.79 22.16 4.78
C GLU A 107 -3.22 21.01 5.62
N ASP A 108 -2.27 21.33 6.50
CA ASP A 108 -1.68 20.36 7.42
C ASP A 108 -2.74 19.82 8.39
N ALA A 109 -2.62 18.54 8.76
CA ALA A 109 -3.56 17.86 9.64
C ALA A 109 -5.02 17.78 9.13
N ALA A 110 -5.31 18.23 7.90
CA ALA A 110 -6.57 17.96 7.22
C ALA A 110 -6.57 16.58 6.51
N PRO A 111 -7.74 16.01 6.19
CA PRO A 111 -7.84 14.74 5.48
C PRO A 111 -7.20 14.78 4.08
N GLY A 112 -6.23 13.89 3.87
CA GLY A 112 -5.65 13.57 2.57
C GLY A 112 -6.21 12.26 2.01
N ARG A 113 -5.88 11.96 0.74
CA ARG A 113 -6.31 10.73 0.08
C ARG A 113 -5.21 10.09 -0.76
N ILE A 114 -5.19 8.77 -0.79
CA ILE A 114 -4.51 7.97 -1.81
C ILE A 114 -5.58 7.30 -2.64
N GLU A 115 -5.48 7.43 -3.94
CA GLU A 115 -6.34 6.73 -4.88
C GLU A 115 -5.53 5.62 -5.54
N LEU A 116 -6.18 4.50 -5.81
CA LEU A 116 -5.64 3.46 -6.65
C LEU A 116 -6.36 3.57 -8.00
N HIS A 117 -5.60 3.87 -9.04
CA HIS A 117 -6.10 3.99 -10.39
C HIS A 117 -5.75 2.75 -11.20
N LEU A 118 -6.66 2.31 -12.07
CA LEU A 118 -6.40 1.36 -13.14
C LEU A 118 -6.82 1.98 -14.46
N ASP A 119 -5.86 2.21 -15.36
CA ASP A 119 -6.08 2.86 -16.65
C ASP A 119 -6.88 4.17 -16.52
N GLY A 120 -6.49 4.99 -15.53
CA GLY A 120 -7.10 6.29 -15.23
C GLY A 120 -8.43 6.26 -14.46
N HIS A 121 -8.95 5.08 -14.11
CA HIS A 121 -10.17 4.94 -13.33
C HIS A 121 -9.84 4.65 -11.86
N THR A 122 -10.45 5.40 -10.94
CA THR A 122 -10.32 5.11 -9.51
C THR A 122 -11.06 3.83 -9.15
N ILE A 123 -10.31 2.85 -8.66
CA ILE A 123 -10.81 1.50 -8.29
C ILE A 123 -10.72 1.23 -6.78
N GLY A 124 -10.23 2.21 -6.03
CA GLY A 124 -10.13 2.19 -4.58
C GLY A 124 -9.46 3.44 -4.05
N ALA A 125 -9.62 3.69 -2.75
CA ALA A 125 -9.00 4.82 -2.08
C ALA A 125 -8.72 4.53 -0.60
N ALA A 126 -7.72 5.22 -0.05
CA ALA A 126 -7.49 5.34 1.38
C ALA A 126 -7.55 6.81 1.80
N THR A 127 -8.37 7.11 2.80
CA THR A 127 -8.42 8.42 3.46
C THR A 127 -7.59 8.36 4.73
N LEU A 128 -6.76 9.37 4.93
CA LEU A 128 -5.85 9.45 6.06
C LEU A 128 -5.69 10.90 6.52
N VAL A 129 -5.44 11.07 7.81
CA VAL A 129 -5.09 12.35 8.41
C VAL A 129 -3.72 12.23 9.04
N VAL A 130 -2.82 13.16 8.74
CA VAL A 130 -1.45 13.15 9.28
C VAL A 130 -1.12 14.52 9.84
N CYS A 131 -0.71 14.57 11.11
CA CYS A 131 -0.24 15.80 11.75
C CYS A 131 1.29 15.74 11.86
N PRO A 132 2.01 16.58 11.09
CA PRO A 132 3.46 16.59 11.14
C PRO A 132 4.02 17.10 12.48
N GLN A 133 3.30 17.98 13.18
CA GLN A 133 3.69 18.57 14.46
C GLN A 133 3.69 17.53 15.58
N ASP A 134 2.58 16.81 15.75
CA ASP A 134 2.43 15.81 16.81
C ASP A 134 2.96 14.42 16.41
N ARG A 135 3.37 14.27 15.13
CA ARG A 135 3.76 13.00 14.52
C ARG A 135 2.72 11.89 14.77
N LEU A 136 1.46 12.23 14.49
CA LEU A 136 0.32 11.34 14.64
C LEU A 136 -0.32 11.12 13.27
N GLY A 137 -0.65 9.88 12.95
CA GLY A 137 -1.35 9.49 11.74
C GLY A 137 -2.60 8.69 12.06
N VAL A 138 -3.68 8.97 11.36
CA VAL A 138 -4.93 8.21 11.43
C VAL A 138 -5.29 7.71 10.04
N LEU A 139 -5.42 6.40 9.88
CA LEU A 139 -6.01 5.81 8.68
C LEU A 139 -7.53 5.70 8.91
N GLU A 140 -8.28 6.54 8.22
CA GLU A 140 -9.73 6.66 8.43
C GLU A 140 -10.49 5.63 7.63
N HIS A 141 -10.29 5.57 6.32
CA HIS A 141 -11.06 4.68 5.47
C HIS A 141 -10.16 4.00 4.45
N VAL A 142 -10.44 2.73 4.17
CA VAL A 142 -9.88 2.00 3.02
C VAL A 142 -11.05 1.38 2.27
N GLN A 143 -11.22 1.79 1.02
CA GLN A 143 -12.29 1.34 0.15
C GLN A 143 -11.70 0.80 -1.15
N VAL A 144 -12.27 -0.29 -1.65
CA VAL A 144 -11.93 -0.90 -2.92
C VAL A 144 -13.22 -1.38 -3.54
N ASP A 145 -13.35 -1.31 -4.86
CA ASP A 145 -14.55 -1.79 -5.55
C ASP A 145 -14.80 -3.28 -5.28
N ASP A 146 -16.08 -3.63 -5.05
CA ASP A 146 -16.51 -4.97 -4.59
C ASP A 146 -15.95 -6.11 -5.44
N GLY A 147 -15.97 -5.95 -6.76
CA GLY A 147 -15.54 -6.97 -7.73
C GLY A 147 -14.04 -7.30 -7.69
N ILE A 148 -13.22 -6.46 -7.04
CA ILE A 148 -11.75 -6.57 -7.06
C ILE A 148 -11.10 -6.51 -5.67
N ARG A 149 -11.90 -6.47 -4.59
CA ARG A 149 -11.41 -6.37 -3.19
C ARG A 149 -10.39 -7.46 -2.83
N ARG A 150 -10.51 -8.63 -3.45
CA ARG A 150 -9.68 -9.80 -3.17
C ARG A 150 -8.33 -9.81 -3.90
N ARG A 151 -8.05 -8.81 -4.73
CA ARG A 151 -6.75 -8.66 -5.42
C ARG A 151 -5.64 -8.09 -4.54
N GLY A 152 -5.94 -7.71 -3.30
CA GLY A 152 -4.95 -7.13 -2.38
C GLY A 152 -4.81 -5.62 -2.50
N TYR A 153 -5.70 -4.93 -3.21
CA TYR A 153 -5.64 -3.47 -3.37
C TYR A 153 -5.78 -2.69 -2.05
N GLY A 154 -6.68 -3.11 -1.14
CA GLY A 154 -6.83 -2.45 0.15
C GLY A 154 -5.55 -2.52 0.99
N ARG A 155 -4.81 -3.61 0.81
CA ARG A 155 -3.51 -3.84 1.44
C ARG A 155 -2.46 -2.86 0.95
N ILE A 156 -2.41 -2.66 -0.37
CA ILE A 156 -1.51 -1.70 -1.01
C ILE A 156 -1.84 -0.28 -0.55
N LEU A 157 -3.13 0.09 -0.55
CA LEU A 157 -3.60 1.41 -0.12
C LEU A 157 -3.20 1.72 1.33
N ALA A 158 -3.37 0.78 2.24
CA ALA A 158 -2.96 0.99 3.64
C ALA A 158 -1.44 1.12 3.82
N LEU A 159 -0.64 0.30 3.13
CA LEU A 159 0.82 0.49 3.16
C LEU A 159 1.27 1.79 2.52
N ALA A 160 0.62 2.22 1.44
CA ALA A 160 0.88 3.51 0.82
C ALA A 160 0.61 4.65 1.81
N ALA A 161 -0.43 4.51 2.65
CA ALA A 161 -0.74 5.45 3.72
C ALA A 161 0.34 5.47 4.81
N PHE A 162 0.81 4.32 5.27
CA PHE A 162 1.88 4.29 6.28
C PHE A 162 3.24 4.74 5.74
N SER A 163 3.44 4.66 4.43
CA SER A 163 4.65 5.15 3.76
C SER A 163 4.63 6.67 3.51
N ARG A 164 3.46 7.30 3.62
CA ARG A 164 3.22 8.74 3.43
C ARG A 164 3.59 9.54 4.69
N LEU A 165 4.86 9.65 5.06
CA LEU A 165 5.27 10.46 6.23
C LEU A 165 6.29 11.58 5.98
N ASP A 166 7.04 11.52 4.89
CA ASP A 166 8.15 12.43 4.61
C ASP A 166 7.84 13.63 3.69
N TRP A 167 6.64 13.61 3.16
CA TRP A 167 6.10 14.43 2.11
C TRP A 167 5.16 15.55 2.60
N TYR A 168 4.71 15.51 3.86
CA TYR A 168 3.91 16.57 4.50
C TYR A 168 4.76 17.67 5.13
N THR A 169 6.00 17.38 5.51
CA THR A 169 6.86 18.31 6.24
C THR A 169 7.63 19.25 5.34
N ASP A 170 7.61 19.05 4.01
CA ASP A 170 8.40 19.88 3.11
C ASP A 170 7.69 20.22 1.80
N ARG A 171 7.04 21.40 1.80
CA ARG A 171 6.46 22.04 0.60
C ARG A 171 7.53 22.49 -0.42
N ALA A 172 8.83 22.21 -0.25
CA ALA A 172 9.88 22.61 -1.21
C ALA A 172 10.40 21.47 -2.10
N TYR A 173 10.01 20.21 -1.85
CA TYR A 173 10.55 19.06 -2.60
C TYR A 173 9.82 18.74 -3.92
N TRP A 174 8.80 19.52 -4.30
CA TRP A 174 7.98 19.34 -5.51
C TRP A 174 8.75 19.45 -6.85
N VAL A 175 10.04 19.81 -6.85
CA VAL A 175 10.76 20.21 -8.08
C VAL A 175 11.94 19.30 -8.45
N ARG A 176 12.37 18.34 -7.62
CA ARG A 176 13.53 17.49 -7.96
C ARG A 176 13.25 16.01 -7.76
N GLY A 177 12.93 15.34 -8.88
CA GLY A 177 12.71 13.89 -9.00
C GLY A 177 13.97 13.03 -8.79
N ASP A 178 14.67 13.21 -7.68
CA ASP A 178 15.80 12.34 -7.33
C ASP A 178 15.29 11.00 -6.78
N ARG A 179 15.46 9.94 -7.57
CA ARG A 179 15.10 8.56 -7.21
C ARG A 179 15.80 8.09 -5.93
N ARG A 180 16.99 8.62 -5.60
CA ARG A 180 17.74 8.24 -4.38
C ARG A 180 17.05 8.74 -3.12
N VAL A 181 16.57 9.98 -3.12
CA VAL A 181 15.84 10.56 -1.98
C VAL A 181 14.52 9.82 -1.76
N ARG A 182 13.80 9.47 -2.84
CA ARG A 182 12.56 8.69 -2.75
C ARG A 182 12.80 7.32 -2.10
N ALA A 183 13.88 6.65 -2.45
CA ALA A 183 14.14 5.31 -1.96
C ALA A 183 14.74 5.25 -0.54
N LEU A 184 15.59 6.21 -0.18
CA LEU A 184 16.13 6.36 1.18
C LEU A 184 14.99 6.61 2.19
N ARG A 185 13.96 7.34 1.76
CA ARG A 185 12.74 7.61 2.53
C ARG A 185 11.74 6.45 2.50
N ALA A 186 11.59 5.77 1.36
CA ALA A 186 10.85 4.50 1.27
C ALA A 186 11.40 3.43 2.23
N ALA A 187 12.71 3.46 2.52
CA ALA A 187 13.34 2.60 3.52
C ALA A 187 13.06 3.03 4.97
N GLN A 188 12.71 4.30 5.22
CA GLN A 188 12.43 4.89 6.54
C GLN A 188 10.92 4.88 6.91
N ARG A 189 10.11 4.02 6.26
CA ARG A 189 8.65 3.89 6.45
C ARG A 189 8.21 4.16 7.87
N GLY A 190 7.20 5.00 8.08
CA GLY A 190 6.57 5.03 9.39
C GLY A 190 7.39 5.73 10.49
N ALA A 191 8.70 5.96 10.29
CA ALA A 191 9.62 6.12 11.41
C ALA A 191 9.34 7.40 12.18
N GLY A 192 8.81 7.24 13.40
CA GLY A 192 8.55 8.33 14.32
C GLY A 192 7.11 8.83 14.36
N TYR A 193 6.17 8.26 13.60
CA TYR A 193 4.74 8.55 13.75
C TYR A 193 4.00 7.46 14.53
N ALA A 194 3.16 7.88 15.46
CA ALA A 194 2.17 6.99 16.06
C ALA A 194 0.98 6.84 15.09
N TRP A 195 0.70 5.61 14.64
CA TRP A 195 -0.44 5.35 13.76
C TRP A 195 -1.62 4.74 14.51
N THR A 196 -2.81 5.26 14.22
CA THR A 196 -4.08 4.69 14.66
C THR A 196 -5.01 4.49 13.47
N THR A 197 -6.11 3.78 13.67
CA THR A 197 -7.16 3.57 12.66
C THR A 197 -8.51 3.94 13.22
N THR A 198 -9.43 4.34 12.34
CA THR A 198 -10.84 4.40 12.75
C THR A 198 -11.36 3.04 13.18
N LEU A 199 -12.56 3.04 13.77
CA LEU A 199 -13.32 1.84 14.09
C LEU A 199 -13.41 0.91 12.88
N ILE A 200 -12.70 -0.22 12.99
CA ILE A 200 -12.83 -1.30 12.03
C ILE A 200 -14.07 -2.08 12.42
N GLU A 201 -15.02 -2.22 11.50
CA GLU A 201 -16.21 -3.04 11.71
C GLU A 201 -15.81 -4.44 12.19
N ASN A 202 -16.54 -5.02 13.13
CA ASN A 202 -16.25 -6.36 13.65
C ASN A 202 -16.74 -7.47 12.71
N THR A 203 -16.36 -7.39 11.44
CA THR A 203 -16.61 -8.44 10.44
C THR A 203 -15.38 -9.35 10.32
N PRO A 204 -15.55 -10.62 9.92
CA PRO A 204 -14.41 -11.51 9.65
C PRO A 204 -13.43 -10.95 8.62
N GLU A 205 -13.94 -10.27 7.59
CA GLU A 205 -13.16 -9.65 6.51
C GLU A 205 -12.30 -8.51 7.04
N ALA A 206 -12.90 -7.62 7.82
CA ALA A 206 -12.23 -6.46 8.37
C ALA A 206 -11.20 -6.84 9.45
N ARG A 207 -11.46 -7.90 10.25
CA ARG A 207 -10.47 -8.49 11.15
C ARG A 207 -9.29 -9.12 10.40
N GLY A 208 -9.55 -9.92 9.37
CA GLY A 208 -8.49 -10.51 8.55
C GLY A 208 -7.64 -9.47 7.79
N PHE A 209 -8.25 -8.33 7.43
CA PHE A 209 -7.53 -7.18 6.92
C PHE A 209 -6.66 -6.52 8.02
N ALA A 210 -7.23 -6.28 9.19
CA ALA A 210 -6.57 -5.64 10.33
C ALA A 210 -5.37 -6.42 10.86
N GLU A 211 -5.49 -7.76 10.99
CA GLU A 211 -4.39 -8.66 11.41
C GLU A 211 -3.14 -8.54 10.53
N TRP A 212 -3.31 -8.06 9.30
CA TRP A 212 -2.19 -7.89 8.40
C TRP A 212 -1.52 -6.52 8.51
N LEU A 213 -2.24 -5.49 8.98
CA LEU A 213 -1.69 -4.14 9.04
C LEU A 213 -0.60 -4.07 10.12
N PRO A 214 0.53 -3.39 9.86
CA PRO A 214 1.59 -3.20 10.86
C PRO A 214 1.20 -2.10 11.87
N LEU A 215 0.03 -2.19 12.49
CA LEU A 215 -0.52 -1.16 13.36
C LEU A 215 -0.49 -1.56 14.85
N PRO A 216 -0.13 -0.63 15.76
CA PRO A 216 -0.08 -0.90 17.19
C PRO A 216 -1.48 -0.96 17.84
N SER A 217 -2.47 -0.29 17.27
CA SER A 217 -3.85 -0.26 17.80
C SER A 217 -4.87 -0.15 16.66
N VAL A 218 -5.69 -1.19 16.52
CA VAL A 218 -6.79 -1.25 15.56
C VAL A 218 -8.07 -0.79 16.23
N GLY A 219 -8.82 0.12 15.59
CA GLY A 219 -10.19 0.45 15.99
C GLY A 219 -10.35 1.55 17.04
N GLU A 220 -9.26 2.18 17.48
CA GLU A 220 -9.29 3.34 18.38
C GLU A 220 -8.56 4.52 17.74
N PRO A 221 -9.25 5.37 16.96
CA PRO A 221 -8.61 6.49 16.32
C PRO A 221 -8.21 7.53 17.38
N ARG A 222 -6.95 7.98 17.32
CA ARG A 222 -6.47 9.08 18.15
C ARG A 222 -6.23 10.28 17.24
N TYR A 223 -6.97 11.35 17.49
CA TYR A 223 -6.78 12.63 16.83
C TYR A 223 -6.11 13.60 17.79
N CYS A 224 -5.12 14.36 17.31
CA CYS A 224 -4.57 15.47 18.06
C CYS A 224 -5.42 16.73 17.88
N ARG A 225 -5.13 17.79 18.64
CA ARG A 225 -5.89 19.03 18.57
C ARG A 225 -5.87 19.65 17.17
N HIS A 226 -4.71 19.64 16.49
CA HIS A 226 -4.57 20.17 15.14
C HIS A 226 -5.49 19.47 14.12
N MET A 227 -5.63 18.15 14.21
CA MET A 227 -6.52 17.38 13.34
C MET A 227 -7.99 17.73 13.60
N LEU A 228 -8.37 17.89 14.86
CA LEU A 228 -9.74 18.25 15.25
C LEU A 228 -10.09 19.67 14.80
N ASP A 229 -9.16 20.62 14.94
CA ASP A 229 -9.33 22.00 14.51
C ASP A 229 -9.41 22.10 12.98
N ALA A 230 -8.59 21.33 12.25
CA ALA A 230 -8.68 21.23 10.78
C ALA A 230 -10.03 20.64 10.33
N ALA A 231 -10.48 19.55 10.97
CA ALA A 231 -11.75 18.92 10.62
C ALA A 231 -12.97 19.84 10.84
N ALA A 232 -12.96 20.66 11.89
CA ALA A 232 -14.05 21.58 12.20
C ALA A 232 -14.31 22.61 11.09
N GLN A 233 -13.26 23.03 10.38
CA GLN A 233 -13.34 24.02 9.30
C GLN A 233 -14.10 23.52 8.05
N PHE A 234 -14.27 22.20 7.90
CA PHE A 234 -14.97 21.61 6.75
C PHE A 234 -16.43 21.22 7.07
N THR A 235 -16.88 21.43 8.31
CA THR A 235 -18.24 21.09 8.78
C THR A 235 -19.15 22.30 8.99
N SER A 236 -18.63 23.51 8.79
CA SER A 236 -19.33 24.80 8.88
C SER A 236 -19.73 25.35 7.51
#